data_AF-A0A8C0ZXB0-F1
#
_entry.id   AF-A0A8C0ZXB0-F1
#
_cell.length_a   1.000
_cell.length_b   1.000
_cell.length_c   1.000
_cell.angle_alpha   90.00
_cell.angle_beta   90.00
_cell.angle_gamma   90.00
#
_symmetry.space_group_name_H-M   'P 1'
#
loop_
_entity.id
_entity.type
_entity.pdbx_description
1 polymer ?
#
loop_
_entity_poly.entity_id
_entity_poly.type
_entity_poly.pdbx_seq_one_letter_code
_entity_poly.pdbx_strand_id
1 'polypeptide(L)'
;MGHLELLLVENFKSWRGRQVIGPFRRFTCIIGPNGSGKSNVMDALSFVMGEKTANLRVKSIQELIHGAHIGKPVSSSASVQIVYVEESGQEKTFARIIRGGCSEFRFDDNPVSRSAYIAELEKIGIIVKARNCLVFQGTVESISMKKPKERTQFFEEISSSAELIGEYEEKKRKLQKAEEDAQFNFNKKKNVAAERKHAKLEKEEVRCPYDMTG
;
A
#
# COMPACT_ATOMS: atom_id res chain seq x y z
N MET A 1 23.63 -8.73 -3.26
CA MET A 1 22.23 -8.40 -3.60
C MET A 1 21.80 -9.28 -4.74
N GLY A 2 20.62 -9.90 -4.63
CA GLY A 2 20.06 -10.66 -5.74
C GLY A 2 19.69 -9.74 -6.91
N HIS A 3 19.52 -10.31 -8.09
CA HIS A 3 19.25 -9.57 -9.32
C HIS A 3 18.17 -10.23 -10.15
N LEU A 4 17.48 -9.42 -10.96
CA LEU A 4 16.60 -9.94 -12.00
C LEU A 4 17.47 -10.53 -13.11
N GLU A 5 17.30 -11.81 -13.41
CA GLU A 5 18.05 -12.50 -14.47
C GLU A 5 17.37 -12.30 -15.82
N LEU A 6 16.08 -12.61 -15.91
CA LEU A 6 15.32 -12.49 -17.16
C LEU A 6 13.82 -12.35 -16.91
N LEU A 7 13.12 -11.86 -17.94
CA LEU A 7 11.69 -11.67 -17.99
C LEU A 7 11.13 -12.51 -19.15
N LEU A 8 10.30 -13.50 -18.81
CA LEU A 8 9.58 -14.34 -19.76
C LEU A 8 8.18 -13.77 -19.95
N VAL A 9 7.77 -13.63 -21.20
CA VAL A 9 6.48 -13.03 -21.55
C VAL A 9 5.80 -13.90 -22.59
N GLU A 10 4.51 -14.16 -22.42
CA GLU A 10 3.72 -14.90 -23.40
C GLU A 10 2.41 -14.19 -23.73
N ASN A 11 2.18 -13.92 -25.02
CA ASN A 11 0.94 -13.32 -25.54
C ASN A 11 0.52 -12.02 -24.82
N PHE A 12 1.48 -11.20 -24.39
CA PHE A 12 1.23 -9.98 -23.61
C PHE A 12 1.42 -8.71 -24.47
N LYS A 13 0.41 -7.84 -24.50
CA LYS A 13 0.39 -6.56 -25.22
C LYS A 13 0.86 -6.65 -26.66
N SER A 14 2.05 -6.14 -26.98
CA SER A 14 2.62 -6.14 -28.32
C SER A 14 3.31 -7.46 -28.68
N TRP A 15 3.52 -8.35 -27.72
CA TRP A 15 4.26 -9.60 -27.92
C TRP A 15 3.33 -10.78 -28.17
N ARG A 16 3.52 -11.43 -29.31
CA ARG A 16 2.87 -12.70 -29.65
C ARG A 16 3.78 -13.87 -29.33
N GLY A 17 3.20 -14.95 -28.80
CA GLY A 17 3.93 -16.15 -28.40
C GLY A 17 4.87 -15.88 -27.22
N ARG A 18 5.78 -16.82 -26.97
CA ARG A 18 6.77 -16.74 -25.89
C ARG A 18 7.95 -15.88 -26.31
N GLN A 19 8.29 -14.90 -25.49
CA GLN A 19 9.43 -14.00 -25.64
C GLN A 19 10.29 -14.06 -24.38
N VAL A 20 11.60 -14.02 -24.57
CA VAL A 20 12.59 -13.99 -23.49
C VAL A 20 13.29 -12.64 -23.54
N ILE A 21 13.17 -11.85 -22.49
CA ILE A 21 13.78 -10.53 -22.36
C ILE A 21 14.89 -10.64 -21.32
N GLY A 22 16.13 -10.51 -21.76
CA GLY A 22 17.32 -10.67 -20.94
C GLY A 22 18.45 -11.38 -21.70
N PRO A 23 19.51 -11.80 -20.99
CA PRO A 23 19.70 -11.63 -19.55
C PRO A 23 19.91 -10.15 -19.16
N PHE A 24 19.33 -9.75 -18.04
CA PHE A 24 19.55 -8.43 -17.46
C PHE A 24 20.86 -8.41 -16.70
N ARG A 25 21.63 -7.34 -16.89
CA ARG A 25 22.84 -7.05 -16.11
C ARG A 25 22.52 -5.98 -15.08
N ARG A 26 23.47 -5.73 -14.16
CA ARG A 26 23.39 -4.66 -13.14
C ARG A 26 22.92 -3.32 -13.69
N PHE A 27 23.30 -3.02 -14.93
CA PHE A 27 22.78 -1.89 -15.69
C PHE A 27 22.40 -2.37 -17.08
N THR A 28 21.15 -2.13 -17.47
CA THR A 28 20.60 -2.53 -18.77
C THR A 28 19.76 -1.40 -19.34
N CYS A 29 20.02 -1.01 -20.59
CA CYS A 29 19.24 -0.01 -21.31
C CYS A 29 18.32 -0.68 -22.33
N ILE A 30 17.04 -0.30 -22.32
CA ILE A 30 16.05 -0.75 -23.30
C ILE A 30 15.92 0.34 -24.37
N ILE A 31 16.34 0.03 -25.59
CA ILE A 31 16.32 0.95 -26.74
C ILE A 31 15.42 0.44 -27.86
N GLY A 32 15.04 1.32 -28.78
CA GLY A 32 14.20 1.00 -29.93
C GLY A 32 13.36 2.19 -30.42
N PRO A 33 12.77 2.11 -31.62
CA PRO A 33 11.96 3.19 -32.18
C PRO A 33 10.66 3.43 -31.40
N ASN A 34 10.02 4.58 -31.61
CA ASN A 34 8.72 4.86 -30.99
C ASN A 34 7.69 3.82 -31.41
N GLY A 35 6.87 3.35 -30.46
CA GLY A 35 5.90 2.28 -30.70
C GLY A 35 6.46 0.85 -30.70
N SER A 36 7.78 0.65 -30.53
CA SER A 36 8.38 -0.71 -30.52
C SER A 36 8.09 -1.55 -29.28
N GLY A 37 7.24 -1.08 -28.36
CA GLY A 37 6.88 -1.80 -27.14
C GLY A 37 7.86 -1.64 -25.97
N LYS A 38 8.82 -0.70 -26.00
CA LYS A 38 9.75 -0.46 -24.87
C LYS A 38 9.04 -0.28 -23.53
N SER A 39 8.00 0.56 -23.51
CA SER A 39 7.21 0.80 -22.30
C SER A 39 6.38 -0.41 -21.86
N ASN A 40 6.15 -1.39 -22.75
CA ASN A 40 5.45 -2.62 -22.38
C ASN A 40 6.33 -3.51 -21.48
N VAL A 41 7.66 -3.33 -21.48
CA VAL A 41 8.55 -4.02 -20.53
C VAL A 41 8.26 -3.57 -19.12
N MET A 42 8.10 -2.27 -18.92
CA MET A 42 7.68 -1.71 -17.63
C MET A 42 6.28 -2.19 -17.23
N ASP A 43 5.34 -2.29 -18.18
CA ASP A 43 4.01 -2.82 -17.87
C ASP A 43 4.04 -4.30 -17.51
N ALA A 44 4.88 -5.11 -18.16
CA ALA A 44 5.06 -6.52 -17.85
C ALA A 44 5.65 -6.70 -16.43
N LEU A 45 6.68 -5.92 -16.09
CA LEU A 45 7.27 -5.88 -14.75
C LEU A 45 6.23 -5.43 -13.69
N SER A 46 5.47 -4.38 -13.99
CA SER A 46 4.40 -3.90 -13.09
C SER A 46 3.34 -4.99 -12.87
N PHE A 47 2.94 -5.67 -13.96
CA PHE A 47 1.93 -6.70 -13.93
C PHE A 47 2.35 -7.90 -13.07
N VAL A 48 3.57 -8.43 -13.29
CA VAL A 48 4.09 -9.56 -12.51
C VAL A 48 4.38 -9.17 -11.07
N MET A 49 4.82 -7.94 -10.78
CA MET A 49 4.97 -7.44 -9.40
C MET A 49 3.64 -7.27 -8.66
N GLY A 50 2.49 -7.62 -9.25
CA GLY A 50 1.21 -7.69 -8.54
C GLY A 50 0.42 -6.38 -8.48
N GLU A 51 0.77 -5.42 -9.35
CA GLU A 51 0.01 -4.17 -9.48
C GLU A 51 -1.46 -4.42 -9.81
N LYS A 52 -2.31 -3.51 -9.31
CA LYS A 52 -3.74 -3.55 -9.58
C LYS A 52 -4.00 -3.17 -11.03
N THR A 53 -5.02 -3.75 -11.64
CA THR A 53 -5.40 -3.47 -13.05
C THR A 53 -5.60 -1.99 -13.32
N ALA A 54 -6.16 -1.23 -12.38
CA ALA A 54 -6.36 0.22 -12.49
C ALA A 54 -5.06 1.03 -12.68
N ASN A 55 -3.93 0.47 -12.25
CA ASN A 55 -2.60 1.10 -12.36
C ASN A 55 -1.86 0.66 -13.62
N LEU A 56 -2.32 -0.42 -14.24
CA LEU A 56 -1.87 -0.84 -15.56
C LEU A 56 -2.66 0.00 -16.56
N ARG A 57 -2.01 0.48 -17.62
CA ARG A 57 -2.59 1.40 -18.60
C ARG A 57 -3.63 0.70 -19.52
N VAL A 58 -4.65 0.10 -18.92
CA VAL A 58 -5.72 -0.72 -19.51
C VAL A 58 -6.99 -0.62 -18.65
N LYS A 59 -8.16 -0.83 -19.25
CA LYS A 59 -9.44 -0.83 -18.52
C LYS A 59 -9.76 -2.19 -17.92
N SER A 60 -9.40 -3.26 -18.63
CA SER A 60 -9.61 -4.65 -18.24
C SER A 60 -8.31 -5.43 -18.35
N ILE A 61 -8.15 -6.44 -17.48
CA ILE A 61 -6.97 -7.30 -17.49
C ILE A 61 -6.86 -8.10 -18.80
N GLN A 62 -7.99 -8.39 -19.44
CA GLN A 62 -8.05 -9.09 -20.74
C GLN A 62 -7.44 -8.25 -21.87
N GLU A 63 -7.43 -6.92 -21.77
CA GLU A 63 -6.81 -6.04 -22.77
C GLU A 63 -5.28 -6.15 -22.79
N LEU A 64 -4.68 -6.75 -21.75
CA LEU A 64 -3.26 -7.08 -21.72
C LEU A 64 -2.92 -8.27 -22.63
N ILE A 65 -3.90 -9.03 -23.10
CA ILE A 65 -3.65 -10.13 -24.05
C ILE A 65 -3.38 -9.54 -25.44
N HIS A 66 -2.37 -10.09 -26.12
CA HIS A 66 -2.01 -9.66 -27.46
C HIS A 66 -3.20 -9.76 -28.43
N GLY A 67 -3.48 -8.67 -29.14
CA GLY A 67 -4.61 -8.54 -30.07
C GLY A 67 -5.96 -8.24 -29.41
N ALA A 68 -6.08 -8.24 -28.08
CA ALA A 68 -7.35 -7.94 -27.41
C ALA A 68 -7.84 -6.50 -27.65
N HIS A 69 -6.92 -5.53 -27.70
CA HIS A 69 -7.21 -4.11 -27.97
C HIS A 69 -7.84 -3.84 -29.35
N ILE A 70 -7.67 -4.74 -30.32
CA ILE A 70 -8.28 -4.68 -31.67
C ILE A 70 -9.42 -5.69 -31.84
N GLY A 71 -9.90 -6.29 -30.74
CA GLY A 71 -10.98 -7.28 -30.75
C GLY A 71 -10.59 -8.65 -31.34
N LYS A 72 -9.29 -8.91 -31.55
CA LYS A 72 -8.77 -10.16 -32.12
C LYS A 72 -7.70 -10.78 -31.20
N PRO A 73 -8.07 -11.23 -29.99
CA PRO A 73 -7.12 -11.82 -29.07
C PRO A 73 -6.51 -13.09 -29.68
N VAL A 74 -5.19 -13.20 -29.63
CA VAL A 74 -4.46 -14.35 -30.20
C VAL A 74 -4.59 -15.62 -29.35
N SER A 75 -4.97 -15.47 -28.08
CA SER A 75 -5.14 -16.54 -27.11
C SER A 75 -6.19 -16.12 -26.06
N SER A 76 -6.69 -17.09 -25.30
CA SER A 76 -7.50 -16.84 -24.10
C SER A 76 -6.66 -16.60 -22.83
N SER A 77 -5.33 -16.69 -22.95
CA SER A 77 -4.37 -16.50 -21.87
C SER A 77 -3.15 -15.69 -22.27
N ALA A 78 -2.57 -15.02 -21.28
CA ALA A 78 -1.26 -14.37 -21.35
C ALA A 78 -0.53 -14.60 -20.03
N SER A 79 0.80 -14.65 -20.06
CA SER A 79 1.60 -14.86 -18.85
C SER A 79 2.81 -13.93 -18.85
N VAL A 80 3.23 -13.53 -17.66
CA VAL A 80 4.49 -12.85 -17.44
C VAL A 80 5.16 -13.49 -16.24
N GLN A 81 6.44 -13.79 -16.38
CA GLN A 81 7.26 -14.45 -15.38
C GLN A 81 8.60 -13.74 -15.25
N ILE A 82 9.05 -13.51 -14.02
CA ILE A 82 10.39 -13.04 -13.71
C ILE A 82 11.18 -14.17 -13.07
N VAL A 83 12.45 -14.25 -13.44
CA VAL A 83 13.43 -15.11 -12.79
C VAL A 83 14.37 -14.21 -12.00
N TYR A 84 14.35 -14.36 -10.68
CA TYR A 84 15.16 -13.61 -9.74
C TYR A 84 16.22 -14.55 -9.16
N VAL A 85 17.49 -14.14 -9.19
CA VAL A 85 18.59 -14.90 -8.61
C VAL A 85 18.94 -14.24 -7.27
N GLU A 86 18.85 -15.00 -6.19
CA GLU A 86 19.23 -14.55 -4.85
C GLU A 86 20.75 -14.46 -4.68
N GLU A 87 21.22 -13.81 -3.61
CA GLU A 87 22.65 -13.79 -3.27
C GLU A 87 23.25 -15.19 -3.04
N SER A 88 22.42 -16.13 -2.60
CA SER A 88 22.77 -17.54 -2.42
C SER A 88 23.00 -18.28 -3.74
N GLY A 89 22.64 -17.68 -4.87
CA GLY A 89 22.61 -18.31 -6.19
C GLY A 89 21.33 -19.12 -6.46
N GLN A 90 20.38 -19.15 -5.52
CA GLN A 90 19.08 -19.80 -5.75
C GLN A 90 18.22 -18.96 -6.70
N GLU A 91 17.63 -19.63 -7.69
CA GLU A 91 16.66 -19.04 -8.59
C GLU A 91 15.25 -19.11 -7.99
N LYS A 92 14.57 -17.97 -7.95
CA LYS A 92 13.16 -17.85 -7.60
C LYS A 92 12.37 -17.36 -8.79
N THR A 93 11.28 -18.05 -9.08
CA THR A 93 10.40 -17.71 -10.18
C THR A 93 9.09 -17.12 -9.67
N PHE A 94 8.74 -15.93 -10.17
CA PHE A 94 7.45 -15.32 -9.90
C PHE A 94 6.70 -15.17 -11.22
N ALA A 95 5.50 -15.75 -11.31
CA ALA A 95 4.69 -15.67 -12.51
C ALA A 95 3.27 -15.18 -12.20
N ARG A 96 2.70 -14.42 -13.14
CA ARG A 96 1.30 -14.02 -13.12
C ARG A 96 0.67 -14.35 -14.46
N ILE A 97 -0.46 -15.05 -14.41
CA ILE A 97 -1.13 -15.59 -15.59
C ILE A 97 -2.55 -15.01 -15.66
N ILE A 98 -2.95 -14.57 -16.84
CA ILE A 98 -4.30 -14.11 -17.14
C ILE A 98 -5.03 -15.29 -17.78
N ARG A 99 -6.18 -15.68 -17.21
CA ARG A 99 -7.03 -16.74 -17.78
C ARG A 99 -8.49 -16.44 -17.49
N GLY A 100 -9.32 -16.39 -18.54
CA GLY A 100 -10.77 -16.21 -18.40
C GLY A 100 -11.21 -14.91 -17.71
N GLY A 101 -10.38 -13.86 -17.73
CA GLY A 101 -10.65 -12.58 -17.05
C GLY A 101 -10.17 -12.47 -15.61
N CYS A 102 -9.66 -13.57 -15.04
CA CYS A 102 -8.99 -13.58 -13.74
C CYS A 102 -7.47 -13.57 -13.92
N SER A 103 -6.74 -13.21 -12.86
CA SER A 103 -5.29 -13.43 -12.79
C SER A 103 -4.93 -14.40 -11.68
N GLU A 104 -4.16 -15.42 -12.02
CA GLU A 104 -3.54 -16.37 -11.11
C GLU A 104 -2.10 -15.96 -10.83
N PHE A 105 -1.65 -16.14 -9.58
CA PHE A 105 -0.28 -15.91 -9.15
C PHE A 105 0.40 -17.27 -8.93
N ARG A 106 1.64 -17.39 -9.38
CA ARG A 106 2.44 -18.61 -9.21
C ARG A 106 3.84 -18.29 -8.72
N PHE A 107 4.33 -19.14 -7.83
CA PHE A 107 5.70 -19.15 -7.35
C PHE A 107 6.30 -20.52 -7.69
N ASP A 108 7.41 -20.55 -8.44
CA ASP A 108 8.03 -21.79 -8.92
C ASP A 108 6.99 -22.76 -9.52
N ASP A 109 6.16 -22.24 -10.43
CA ASP A 109 5.02 -22.93 -11.08
C ASP A 109 3.86 -23.38 -10.18
N ASN A 110 3.95 -23.20 -8.86
CA ASN A 110 2.89 -23.54 -7.92
C ASN A 110 1.91 -22.38 -7.74
N PRO A 111 0.58 -22.59 -7.85
CA PRO A 111 -0.41 -21.57 -7.61
C PRO A 111 -0.41 -21.12 -6.15
N VAL A 112 -0.37 -19.80 -5.94
CA VAL A 112 -0.33 -19.19 -4.60
C VAL A 112 -1.39 -18.10 -4.48
N SER A 113 -1.80 -17.80 -3.25
CA SER A 113 -2.69 -16.67 -2.99
C SER A 113 -1.99 -15.34 -3.26
N ARG A 114 -2.75 -14.31 -3.63
CA ARG A 114 -2.20 -12.97 -3.86
C ARG A 114 -1.44 -12.43 -2.65
N SER A 115 -1.95 -12.67 -1.44
CA SER A 115 -1.32 -12.20 -0.20
C SER A 115 0.03 -12.88 0.05
N ALA A 116 0.12 -14.19 -0.14
CA ALA A 116 1.38 -14.92 0.00
C ALA A 116 2.42 -14.48 -1.05
N TYR A 117 1.96 -14.26 -2.29
CA TYR A 117 2.80 -13.77 -3.38
C TYR A 117 3.40 -12.38 -3.10
N ILE A 118 2.56 -11.44 -2.62
CA ILE A 118 3.02 -10.09 -2.26
C ILE A 118 3.98 -10.13 -1.08
N ALA A 119 3.72 -10.95 -0.06
CA ALA A 119 4.61 -11.09 1.08
C ALA A 119 6.01 -11.60 0.67
N GLU A 120 6.09 -12.50 -0.32
CA GLU A 120 7.39 -12.98 -0.82
C GLU A 120 8.11 -11.91 -1.67
N LEU A 121 7.37 -11.10 -2.44
CA LEU A 121 7.94 -9.93 -3.13
C LEU A 121 8.47 -8.87 -2.13
N GLU A 122 7.78 -8.66 -1.01
CA GLU A 122 8.22 -7.72 0.03
C GLU A 122 9.52 -8.17 0.69
N LYS A 123 9.77 -9.48 0.84
CA LYS A 123 11.04 -10.02 1.36
C LYS A 123 12.25 -9.69 0.49
N ILE A 124 12.05 -9.58 -0.83
CA ILE A 124 13.11 -9.15 -1.77
C ILE A 124 13.18 -7.62 -1.92
N GLY A 125 12.43 -6.86 -1.10
CA GLY A 125 12.43 -5.40 -1.08
C GLY A 125 11.50 -4.73 -2.10
N ILE A 126 10.66 -5.51 -2.79
CA ILE A 126 9.67 -4.99 -3.73
C ILE A 126 8.38 -4.67 -2.97
N ILE A 127 8.18 -3.41 -2.63
CA ILE A 127 6.98 -2.94 -1.92
C ILE A 127 5.97 -2.45 -2.95
N VAL A 128 5.05 -3.35 -3.32
CA VAL A 128 4.04 -3.09 -4.36
C VAL A 128 3.16 -1.90 -4.01
N LYS A 129 2.78 -1.73 -2.74
CA LYS A 129 1.94 -0.61 -2.29
C LYS A 129 2.62 0.75 -2.49
N ALA A 130 3.91 0.84 -2.19
CA ALA A 130 4.68 2.08 -2.24
C ALA A 130 5.26 2.38 -3.62
N ARG A 131 5.17 1.43 -4.57
CA ARG A 131 5.80 1.52 -5.92
C ARG A 131 7.26 1.95 -5.88
N ASN A 132 8.00 1.45 -4.90
CA ASN A 132 9.35 1.91 -4.59
C ASN A 132 10.38 1.63 -5.71
N CYS A 133 10.10 0.69 -6.62
CA CYS A 133 11.04 0.22 -7.64
C CYS A 133 10.68 0.64 -9.08
N LEU A 134 9.52 1.25 -9.31
CA LEU A 134 9.03 1.57 -10.66
C LEU A 134 8.72 3.06 -10.80
N VAL A 135 9.40 3.70 -11.73
CA VAL A 135 9.16 5.10 -12.10
C VAL A 135 8.58 5.14 -13.51
N PHE A 136 7.31 5.56 -13.62
CA PHE A 136 6.65 5.72 -14.92
C PHE A 136 6.98 7.08 -15.53
N GLN A 137 6.77 7.19 -16.85
CA GLN A 137 6.87 8.47 -17.55
C GLN A 137 5.92 9.50 -16.89
N GLY A 138 6.43 10.72 -16.66
CA GLY A 138 5.70 11.79 -15.97
C GLY A 138 5.62 11.65 -14.45
N THR A 139 6.10 10.54 -13.86
CA THR A 139 6.10 10.37 -12.40
C THR A 139 7.07 11.33 -11.71
N VAL A 140 8.20 11.65 -12.34
CA VAL A 140 9.16 12.62 -11.78
C VAL A 140 8.53 14.02 -11.67
N GLU A 141 7.85 14.47 -12.73
CA GLU A 141 7.14 15.74 -12.75
C GLU A 141 5.99 15.76 -11.73
N SER A 142 5.20 14.68 -11.66
CA SER A 142 4.09 14.60 -10.71
C SER A 142 4.57 14.62 -9.26
N ILE A 143 5.67 13.94 -8.93
CA ILE A 143 6.29 13.99 -7.60
C ILE A 143 6.75 15.41 -7.27
N SER A 144 7.34 16.13 -8.23
CA SER A 144 7.76 17.52 -8.04
C SER A 144 6.56 18.45 -7.74
N MET A 145 5.41 18.17 -8.35
CA MET A 145 4.18 18.97 -8.20
C MET A 145 3.32 18.57 -6.99
N LYS A 146 3.66 17.48 -6.27
CA LYS A 146 2.89 17.03 -5.08
C LYS A 146 2.89 18.09 -3.99
N LYS A 147 1.71 18.29 -3.39
CA LYS A 147 1.56 19.15 -2.20
C LYS A 147 2.33 18.56 -1.01
N PRO A 148 2.75 19.38 -0.03
CA PRO A 148 3.48 18.89 1.15
C PRO A 148 2.80 17.72 1.86
N LYS A 149 1.46 17.77 2.04
CA LYS A 149 0.68 16.69 2.67
C LYS A 149 0.76 15.37 1.91
N GLU A 150 0.60 15.40 0.59
CA GLU A 150 0.68 14.20 -0.27
C GLU A 150 2.09 13.60 -0.28
N ARG A 151 3.11 14.46 -0.10
CA ARG A 151 4.51 14.03 0.01
C ARG A 151 4.77 13.33 1.34
N THR A 152 4.24 13.86 2.44
CA THR A 152 4.30 13.19 3.76
C THR A 152 3.62 11.83 3.72
N GLN A 153 2.43 11.74 3.13
CA GLN A 153 1.71 10.47 2.94
C GLN A 153 2.54 9.46 2.14
N PHE A 154 3.21 9.89 1.07
CA PHE A 154 4.09 9.03 0.30
C PHE A 154 5.26 8.47 1.14
N PHE A 155 5.85 9.28 2.02
CA PHE A 155 6.87 8.78 2.95
C PHE A 155 6.30 7.80 3.98
N GLU A 156 5.09 8.04 4.49
CA GLU A 156 4.40 7.13 5.41
C GLU A 156 4.05 5.78 4.77
N GLU A 157 3.74 5.77 3.47
CA GLU A 157 3.53 4.54 2.70
C GLU A 157 4.83 3.74 2.55
N ILE A 158 5.96 4.41 2.27
CA ILE A 158 7.27 3.76 2.14
C ILE A 158 7.78 3.24 3.48
N SER A 159 7.58 3.98 4.57
CA SER A 159 8.00 3.57 5.92
C SER A 159 7.10 2.48 6.52
N SER A 160 6.02 2.09 5.83
CA SER A 160 4.96 1.21 6.33
C SER A 160 4.22 1.75 7.56
N SER A 161 4.46 3.01 7.97
CA SER A 161 3.75 3.61 9.10
C SER A 161 2.29 3.93 8.80
N ALA A 162 1.92 3.96 7.51
CA ALA A 162 0.55 4.15 7.07
C ALA A 162 -0.43 3.12 7.67
N GLU A 163 0.02 1.89 7.94
CA GLU A 163 -0.83 0.84 8.53
C GLU A 163 -1.20 1.14 9.99
N LEU A 164 -0.38 1.94 10.68
CA LEU A 164 -0.57 2.30 12.09
C LEU A 164 -1.47 3.53 12.28
N ILE A 165 -1.83 4.24 11.20
CA ILE A 165 -2.65 5.46 11.28
C ILE A 165 -3.99 5.17 11.94
N GLY A 166 -4.65 4.06 11.57
CA GLY A 166 -5.95 3.70 12.15
C GLY A 166 -5.87 3.43 13.66
N GLU A 167 -4.87 2.67 14.10
CA GLU A 167 -4.64 2.42 15.54
C GLU A 167 -4.31 3.71 16.29
N TYR A 168 -3.51 4.59 15.67
CA TYR A 168 -3.15 5.88 16.24
C TYR A 168 -4.37 6.78 16.41
N GLU A 169 -5.23 6.89 15.40
CA GLU A 169 -6.45 7.68 15.46
C GLU A 169 -7.43 7.14 16.51
N GLU A 170 -7.56 5.81 16.61
CA GLU A 170 -8.42 5.21 17.62
C GLU A 170 -7.91 5.50 19.05
N LYS A 171 -6.60 5.34 19.28
CA LYS A 171 -5.98 5.64 20.58
C LYS A 171 -6.07 7.13 20.92
N LYS A 172 -5.88 8.01 19.93
CA LYS A 172 -6.02 9.46 20.09
C LYS A 172 -7.45 9.83 20.48
N ARG A 173 -8.46 9.23 19.84
CA ARG A 173 -9.88 9.46 20.19
C ARG A 173 -10.20 8.98 21.61
N LYS A 174 -9.68 7.81 22.02
CA LYS A 174 -9.85 7.31 23.39
C LYS A 174 -9.19 8.22 24.43
N LEU A 175 -8.00 8.73 24.13
CA LEU A 175 -7.30 9.69 24.98
C LEU A 175 -8.10 10.97 25.17
N GLN A 176 -8.57 11.59 24.07
CA GLN A 176 -9.38 12.81 24.12
C GLN A 176 -10.66 12.63 24.95
N LYS A 177 -11.37 11.50 24.76
CA LYS A 177 -12.56 11.19 25.56
C LYS A 177 -12.23 11.04 27.05
N ALA A 178 -11.12 10.37 27.38
CA ALA A 178 -10.68 10.22 28.77
C ALA A 178 -10.30 11.58 29.40
N GLU A 179 -9.69 12.49 28.64
CA GLU A 179 -9.38 13.86 29.09
C GLU A 179 -10.66 14.68 29.34
N GLU A 180 -11.65 14.60 28.45
CA GLU A 180 -12.96 15.24 28.61
C GLU A 180 -13.68 14.70 29.85
N ASP A 181 -13.72 13.39 30.03
CA ASP A 181 -14.33 12.73 31.19
C ASP A 181 -13.61 13.12 32.50
N ALA A 182 -12.28 13.21 32.47
CA ALA A 182 -11.48 13.63 33.62
C ALA A 182 -11.75 15.10 34.00
N GLN A 183 -11.81 16.00 33.01
CA GLN A 183 -12.14 17.41 33.24
C GLN A 183 -13.57 17.59 33.74
N PHE A 184 -14.53 16.86 33.18
CA PHE A 184 -15.92 16.88 33.63
C PHE A 184 -16.04 16.41 35.09
N ASN A 185 -15.40 15.29 35.43
CA ASN A 185 -15.40 14.76 36.80
C ASN A 185 -14.69 15.69 37.79
N PHE A 186 -13.60 16.34 37.37
CA PHE A 186 -12.89 17.32 38.18
C PHE A 186 -13.78 18.53 38.49
N ASN A 187 -14.44 19.10 37.47
CA ASN A 187 -15.36 20.23 37.63
C ASN A 187 -16.57 19.85 38.51
N LYS A 188 -17.14 18.66 38.33
CA LYS A 188 -18.23 18.16 39.18
C LYS A 188 -17.80 18.02 40.64
N LYS A 189 -16.63 17.44 40.91
CA LYS A 189 -16.08 17.33 42.28
C LYS A 189 -15.83 18.71 42.90
N LYS A 190 -15.31 19.66 42.13
CA LYS A 190 -15.09 21.04 42.57
C LYS A 190 -16.41 21.72 42.96
N ASN A 191 -17.45 21.58 42.15
CA ASN A 191 -18.77 22.15 42.43
C ASN A 191 -19.39 21.54 43.69
N VAL A 192 -19.38 20.21 43.82
CA VAL A 192 -19.90 19.52 45.02
C VAL A 192 -19.12 19.90 46.29
N ALA A 193 -17.80 20.09 46.18
CA ALA A 193 -16.98 20.55 47.31
C ALA A 193 -17.31 21.99 47.73
N ALA A 194 -17.62 22.87 46.75
CA ALA A 194 -18.07 24.23 47.02
C ALA A 194 -19.45 24.25 47.70
N GLU A 195 -20.42 23.49 47.18
CA GLU A 195 -21.75 23.34 47.78
C GLU A 195 -21.67 22.80 49.22
N ARG A 196 -20.83 21.79 49.47
CA ARG A 196 -20.61 21.26 50.83
C ARG A 196 -20.03 22.28 51.80
N LYS A 197 -19.16 23.19 51.33
CA LYS A 197 -18.64 24.28 52.17
C LYS A 197 -19.74 25.29 52.50
N HIS A 198 -20.52 25.70 51.51
CA HIS A 198 -21.67 26.59 51.72
C HIS A 198 -22.69 25.99 52.70
N ALA A 199 -23.10 24.74 52.50
CA ALA A 199 -24.05 24.06 53.39
C ALA A 199 -23.51 23.83 54.82
N LYS A 200 -22.18 23.76 55.01
CA LYS A 200 -21.58 23.72 56.35
C LYS A 200 -21.63 25.08 57.04
N LEU A 201 -21.30 26.15 56.33
CA LEU A 201 -21.37 27.52 56.83
C LEU A 201 -22.79 27.89 57.24
N GLU A 202 -23.79 27.59 56.39
CA GLU A 202 -25.21 27.80 56.72
C GLU A 202 -25.63 27.01 57.98
N LYS A 203 -25.15 25.78 58.14
CA LYS A 203 -25.44 24.97 59.35
C LYS A 203 -24.77 25.53 60.60
N GLU A 204 -23.57 26.09 60.51
CA GLU A 204 -22.87 26.72 61.64
C GLU A 204 -23.56 28.02 62.05
N GLU A 205 -24.00 28.84 61.10
CA GLU A 205 -24.79 30.06 61.37
C GLU A 205 -26.13 29.74 62.05
N VAL A 206 -26.85 28.71 61.58
CA VAL A 206 -28.11 28.27 62.20
C VAL A 206 -27.91 27.61 63.57
N ARG A 207 -26.70 27.13 63.90
CA ARG A 207 -26.38 26.53 65.20
C ARG A 207 -26.02 27.58 66.26
N CYS A 208 -25.69 28.80 65.84
CA CYS A 208 -25.34 29.92 66.71
C CYS A 208 -26.49 30.91 67.08
N PRO A 209 -27.71 30.48 67.53
CA PRO A 209 -28.63 31.40 68.21
C PRO A 209 -28.87 31.17 69.72
N TYR A 210 -28.21 30.22 70.40
CA TYR A 210 -28.62 29.83 71.78
C TYR A 210 -27.52 29.78 72.86
N ASP A 211 -26.41 30.51 72.73
CA ASP A 211 -25.36 30.57 73.78
C ASP A 211 -25.11 32.00 74.32
N MET A 212 -26.11 32.90 74.27
CA MET A 212 -25.99 34.28 74.80
C MET A 212 -26.99 34.68 75.90
N THR A 213 -27.54 33.74 76.66
CA THR A 213 -28.27 34.08 77.90
C THR A 213 -28.05 33.04 78.99
N GLY A 214 -27.17 33.36 79.94
CA GLY A 214 -26.94 32.63 81.19
C GLY A 214 -26.16 33.51 82.15
#